data_AF-A0A958NXS4-F1
#
_entry.id   AF-A0A958NXS4-F1
#
_cell.length_a   1.000
_cell.length_b   1.000
_cell.length_c   1.000
_cell.angle_alpha   90.00
_cell.angle_beta   90.00
_cell.angle_gamma   90.00
#
_symmetry.space_group_name_H-M   'P 1'
#
loop_
_entity.id
_entity.type
_entity.pdbx_description
1 polymer ?
#
loop_
_entity_poly.entity_id
_entity_poly.type
_entity_poly.pdbx_seq_one_letter_code
_entity_poly.pdbx_strand_id
1 'polypeptide(L)'
;MENIVGICPCGSQKLYHECCEPIILKKRLAKTAEELMRSRYSAFVQNAMEHIQSTHDPSTRNDLDMEGNQAWSERAKWKGLEIIKTEAGTENDSEGTVEFIASYEMDGEPQKHHELSFFKKIKDKWYFIDGKNLSVATFQREQPKIGRNDPCSCGSGKKYKKCCG
;
A
#
# COMPACT_ATOMS: atom_id res chain seq x y z
N MET A 1 3.71 -13.49 -20.42
CA MET A 1 3.12 -12.44 -19.57
C MET A 1 1.62 -12.48 -19.81
N GLU A 2 0.88 -13.09 -18.89
CA GLU A 2 -0.58 -13.04 -18.93
C GLU A 2 -0.98 -11.60 -18.60
N ASN A 3 -1.41 -10.84 -19.61
CA ASN A 3 -2.08 -9.57 -19.37
C ASN A 3 -3.29 -9.85 -18.47
N ILE A 4 -3.42 -9.17 -17.33
CA ILE A 4 -4.60 -9.29 -16.49
C ILE A 4 -5.82 -8.82 -17.31
N VAL A 5 -6.59 -9.79 -17.82
CA VAL A 5 -7.92 -9.59 -18.38
C VAL A 5 -8.90 -9.73 -17.21
N GLY A 6 -9.06 -8.67 -16.43
CA GLY A 6 -9.84 -8.72 -15.20
C GLY A 6 -10.03 -7.37 -14.54
N ILE A 7 -10.63 -7.40 -13.34
CA ILE A 7 -10.79 -6.20 -12.50
C ILE A 7 -9.40 -5.66 -12.13
N CYS A 8 -9.27 -4.34 -12.18
CA CYS A 8 -8.03 -3.66 -11.82
C CYS A 8 -7.68 -3.93 -10.35
N PRO A 9 -6.43 -4.33 -10.04
CA PRO A 9 -6.05 -4.68 -8.67
C PRO A 9 -6.08 -3.49 -7.71
N CYS A 10 -6.10 -2.24 -8.21
CA CYS A 10 -6.14 -1.04 -7.38
C CYS A 10 -7.43 -0.83 -6.57
N GLY A 11 -8.38 -1.78 -6.59
CA GLY A 11 -9.62 -1.69 -5.81
C GLY A 11 -10.68 -0.74 -6.39
N SER A 12 -10.51 -0.27 -7.63
CA SER A 12 -11.48 0.63 -8.30
C SER A 12 -12.73 -0.07 -8.82
N GLN A 13 -12.76 -1.41 -8.82
CA GLN A 13 -13.80 -2.26 -9.42
C GLN A 13 -13.97 -2.11 -10.95
N LYS A 14 -13.17 -1.27 -11.62
CA LYS A 14 -13.13 -1.14 -13.08
C LYS A 14 -12.28 -2.25 -13.69
N LEU A 15 -12.47 -2.53 -14.98
CA LEU A 15 -11.56 -3.42 -15.72
C LEU A 15 -10.16 -2.79 -15.82
N TYR A 16 -9.12 -3.61 -15.80
CA TYR A 16 -7.73 -3.15 -15.81
C TYR A 16 -7.41 -2.23 -17.00
N HIS A 17 -7.87 -2.60 -18.21
CA HIS A 17 -7.69 -1.84 -19.45
C HIS A 17 -8.41 -0.47 -19.48
N GLU A 18 -9.42 -0.26 -18.63
CA GLU A 18 -10.18 0.98 -18.49
C GLU A 18 -9.69 1.82 -17.30
N CYS A 19 -8.79 1.26 -16.48
CA CYS A 19 -8.36 1.86 -15.22
C CYS A 19 -6.87 2.23 -15.24
N CYS A 20 -6.01 1.32 -14.75
CA CYS A 20 -4.59 1.61 -14.55
C CYS A 20 -3.73 1.29 -15.77
N GLU A 21 -4.13 0.35 -16.63
CA GLU A 21 -3.35 -0.01 -17.83
C GLU A 21 -3.01 1.19 -18.72
N PRO A 22 -3.94 2.07 -19.13
CA PRO A 22 -3.59 3.18 -20.02
C PRO A 22 -2.66 4.21 -19.34
N ILE A 23 -2.65 4.29 -18.00
CA ILE A 23 -1.70 5.13 -17.26
C ILE A 23 -0.32 4.45 -17.24
N ILE A 24 -0.26 3.16 -16.90
CA ILE A 24 0.98 2.37 -16.83
C ILE A 24 1.67 2.30 -18.21
N LEU A 25 0.88 2.12 -19.28
CA LEU A 25 1.35 2.11 -20.66
C LEU A 25 1.58 3.53 -21.24
N LYS A 26 1.44 4.58 -20.42
CA LYS A 26 1.64 6.00 -20.81
C LYS A 26 0.73 6.47 -21.96
N LYS A 27 -0.39 5.79 -22.21
CA LYS A 27 -1.41 6.20 -23.19
C LYS A 27 -2.23 7.39 -22.71
N ARG A 28 -2.31 7.61 -21.39
CA ARG A 28 -2.85 8.82 -20.76
C ARG A 28 -2.10 9.15 -19.48
N LEU A 29 -2.19 10.41 -19.04
CA LEU A 29 -1.72 10.80 -17.71
C LEU A 29 -2.75 10.46 -16.64
N ALA A 30 -2.28 10.27 -15.40
CA ALA A 30 -3.14 10.30 -14.23
C ALA A 30 -3.68 11.72 -14.05
N LYS A 31 -4.99 11.84 -13.84
CA LYS A 31 -5.68 13.13 -13.66
C LYS A 31 -5.57 13.65 -12.24
N THR A 32 -5.53 12.74 -11.27
CA THR A 32 -5.46 13.04 -9.84
C THR A 32 -4.29 12.33 -9.17
N ALA A 33 -3.90 12.81 -7.99
CA ALA A 33 -2.92 12.13 -7.14
C ALA A 33 -3.37 10.69 -6.80
N GLU A 34 -4.67 10.49 -6.53
CA GLU A 34 -5.25 9.17 -6.26
C GLU A 34 -5.15 8.23 -7.47
N GLU A 35 -5.45 8.71 -8.69
CA GLU A 35 -5.28 7.90 -9.90
C GLU A 35 -3.81 7.46 -10.07
N LEU A 36 -2.87 8.37 -9.79
CA LEU A 36 -1.46 8.02 -9.85
C LEU A 36 -1.11 6.97 -8.79
N MET A 37 -1.51 7.17 -7.53
CA MET A 37 -1.30 6.22 -6.44
C MET A 37 -1.83 4.81 -6.80
N ARG A 38 -3.07 4.72 -7.28
CA ARG A 38 -3.70 3.47 -7.72
C ARG A 38 -2.96 2.80 -8.88
N SER A 39 -2.46 3.59 -9.84
CA SER A 39 -1.65 3.06 -10.94
C SER A 39 -0.28 2.57 -10.49
N ARG A 40 0.34 3.23 -9.49
CA ARG A 40 1.61 2.78 -8.88
C ARG A 40 1.42 1.46 -8.14
N TYR A 41 0.36 1.32 -7.35
CA TYR A 41 0.02 0.04 -6.73
C TYR A 41 -0.15 -1.06 -7.79
N SER A 42 -0.95 -0.81 -8.82
CA SER A 42 -1.15 -1.80 -9.89
C SER A 42 0.13 -2.14 -10.63
N ALA A 43 1.05 -1.19 -10.78
CA ALA A 43 2.37 -1.43 -11.36
C ALA A 43 3.23 -2.34 -10.48
N PHE A 44 3.14 -2.27 -9.15
CA PHE A 44 3.77 -3.28 -8.30
C PHE A 44 3.14 -4.67 -8.53
N VAL A 45 1.81 -4.77 -8.53
CA VAL A 45 1.12 -6.06 -8.78
C VAL A 45 1.53 -6.69 -10.12
N GLN A 46 1.73 -5.85 -11.14
CA GLN A 46 2.08 -6.27 -12.51
C GLN A 46 3.59 -6.31 -12.77
N ASN A 47 4.41 -5.98 -11.76
CA ASN A 47 5.86 -5.83 -11.89
C ASN A 47 6.29 -4.84 -13.01
N ALA A 48 5.50 -3.80 -13.24
CA ALA A 48 5.74 -2.74 -14.23
C ALA A 48 6.65 -1.63 -13.65
N MET A 49 7.89 -1.99 -13.31
CA MET A 49 8.82 -1.13 -12.58
C MET A 49 9.18 0.17 -13.31
N GLU A 50 9.14 0.20 -14.64
CA GLU A 50 9.33 1.44 -15.42
C GLU A 50 8.29 2.52 -15.05
N HIS A 51 7.05 2.12 -14.75
CA HIS A 51 6.02 3.06 -14.28
C HIS A 51 6.35 3.61 -12.90
N ILE A 52 6.85 2.77 -12.00
CA ILE A 52 7.29 3.17 -10.65
C ILE A 52 8.39 4.21 -10.73
N GLN A 53 9.41 3.98 -11.55
CA GLN A 53 10.53 4.91 -11.72
C GLN A 53 10.10 6.22 -12.42
N SER A 54 9.35 6.13 -13.51
CA SER A 54 9.00 7.29 -14.34
C SER A 54 7.93 8.22 -13.73
N THR A 55 7.29 7.77 -12.65
CA THR A 55 6.32 8.55 -11.86
C THR A 55 6.81 8.92 -10.46
N HIS A 56 8.06 8.58 -10.13
CA HIS A 56 8.74 9.12 -8.96
C HIS A 56 9.33 10.51 -9.28
N ASP A 57 9.51 11.34 -8.25
CA ASP A 57 10.09 12.68 -8.39
C ASP A 57 11.37 12.65 -9.24
N PRO A 58 11.44 13.42 -10.35
CA PRO A 58 12.63 13.51 -11.17
C PRO A 58 13.91 13.87 -10.40
N SER A 59 13.79 14.55 -9.25
CA SER A 59 14.95 14.95 -8.44
C SER A 59 15.56 13.80 -7.63
N THR A 60 14.78 12.79 -7.25
CA THR A 60 15.22 11.66 -6.40
C THR A 60 15.10 10.29 -7.06
N ARG A 61 14.43 10.17 -8.21
CA ARG A 61 14.15 8.86 -8.87
C ARG A 61 15.38 8.03 -9.22
N ASN A 62 16.56 8.64 -9.32
CA ASN A 62 17.80 7.94 -9.63
C ASN A 62 18.38 7.24 -8.40
N ASP A 63 17.95 7.63 -7.20
CA ASP A 63 18.37 7.04 -5.92
C ASP A 63 17.45 5.89 -5.50
N LEU A 64 16.45 5.56 -6.32
CA LEU A 64 15.54 4.46 -6.07
C LEU A 64 16.27 3.11 -6.15
N ASP A 65 16.12 2.31 -5.10
CA ASP A 65 16.48 0.89 -5.12
C ASP A 65 15.48 0.11 -5.99
N MET A 66 15.68 0.17 -7.30
CA MET A 66 14.82 -0.51 -8.28
C MET A 66 14.89 -2.02 -8.15
N GLU A 67 16.07 -2.56 -7.82
CA GLU A 67 16.27 -4.01 -7.65
C GLU A 67 15.55 -4.51 -6.39
N GLY A 68 15.69 -3.82 -5.27
CA GLY A 68 14.96 -4.14 -4.04
C GLY A 68 13.45 -3.98 -4.20
N ASN A 69 12.98 -2.93 -4.89
CA ASN A 69 11.56 -2.75 -5.19
C ASN A 69 11.01 -3.90 -6.04
N GLN A 70 11.74 -4.31 -7.08
CA GLN A 70 11.34 -5.43 -7.94
C GLN A 70 11.32 -6.75 -7.16
N ALA A 71 12.40 -7.07 -6.44
CA ALA A 71 12.51 -8.30 -5.66
C ALA A 71 11.41 -8.40 -4.59
N TRP A 72 11.09 -7.30 -3.91
CA TRP A 72 9.97 -7.23 -2.99
C TRP A 72 8.62 -7.46 -3.69
N SER A 73 8.42 -6.79 -4.83
CA SER A 73 7.18 -6.88 -5.61
C SER A 73 6.89 -8.30 -6.11
N GLU A 74 7.93 -9.04 -6.50
CA GLU A 74 7.84 -10.45 -6.96
C GLU A 74 7.55 -11.43 -5.82
N ARG A 75 8.06 -11.15 -4.62
CA ARG A 75 7.83 -11.97 -3.43
C ARG A 75 6.46 -11.73 -2.80
N ALA A 76 5.92 -10.52 -2.95
CA ALA A 76 4.64 -10.14 -2.37
C ALA A 76 3.47 -10.75 -3.14
N LYS A 77 2.62 -11.50 -2.44
CA LYS A 77 1.30 -11.88 -2.94
C LYS A 77 0.30 -10.78 -2.60
N TRP A 78 0.10 -9.86 -3.53
CA TRP A 78 -0.81 -8.73 -3.41
C TRP A 78 -2.26 -9.19 -3.20
N LYS A 79 -2.94 -8.62 -2.19
CA LYS A 79 -4.34 -8.97 -1.85
C LYS A 79 -5.32 -7.84 -2.13
N GLY A 80 -4.90 -6.59 -1.99
CA GLY A 80 -5.74 -5.45 -2.34
C GLY A 80 -5.19 -4.10 -1.88
N LEU A 81 -5.87 -3.05 -2.33
CA LEU A 81 -5.60 -1.66 -2.00
C LEU A 81 -6.88 -1.00 -1.46
N GLU A 82 -6.76 -0.32 -0.33
CA GLU A 82 -7.81 0.50 0.26
C GLU A 82 -7.32 1.95 0.33
N ILE A 83 -8.07 2.90 -0.26
CA ILE A 83 -7.81 4.33 -0.09
C ILE A 83 -8.57 4.79 1.14
N ILE A 84 -7.85 5.30 2.15
CA ILE A 84 -8.41 5.77 3.41
C ILE A 84 -8.85 7.23 3.28
N LYS A 85 -7.98 8.06 2.70
CA LYS A 85 -8.22 9.51 2.57
C LYS A 85 -7.44 10.10 1.42
N THR A 86 -8.00 11.14 0.82
CA THR A 86 -7.31 12.02 -0.13
C THR A 86 -7.46 13.46 0.33
N GLU A 87 -6.39 14.26 0.25
CA GLU A 87 -6.44 15.71 0.47
C GLU A 87 -5.84 16.44 -0.72
N ALA A 88 -6.57 17.43 -1.26
CA ALA A 88 -6.25 18.08 -2.53
C ALA A 88 -6.03 17.05 -3.66
N GLY A 89 -5.03 17.27 -4.54
CA GLY A 89 -4.66 16.28 -5.55
C GLY A 89 -5.67 16.07 -6.68
N THR A 90 -6.65 16.97 -6.86
CA THR A 90 -7.60 16.95 -7.98
C THR A 90 -6.94 17.45 -9.27
N GLU A 91 -7.65 17.39 -10.40
CA GLU A 91 -7.15 17.90 -11.70
C GLU A 91 -6.69 19.37 -11.63
N ASN A 92 -7.29 20.16 -10.73
CA ASN A 92 -7.00 21.59 -10.59
C ASN A 92 -5.89 21.89 -9.58
N ASP A 93 -5.49 20.93 -8.76
CA ASP A 93 -4.47 21.12 -7.73
C ASP A 93 -3.06 20.93 -8.29
N SER A 94 -2.07 21.49 -7.60
CA SER A 94 -0.65 21.27 -7.90
C SER A 94 0.03 20.29 -6.95
N GLU A 95 -0.60 19.99 -5.81
CA GLU A 95 -0.09 19.11 -4.76
C GLU A 95 -1.27 18.34 -4.14
N GLY A 96 -0.97 17.19 -3.52
CA GLY A 96 -2.00 16.39 -2.85
C GLY A 96 -1.42 15.22 -2.09
N THR A 97 -2.23 14.66 -1.20
CA THR A 97 -1.87 13.49 -0.40
C THR A 97 -2.88 12.37 -0.59
N VAL A 98 -2.39 11.13 -0.47
CA VAL A 98 -3.21 9.93 -0.50
C VAL A 98 -2.79 9.02 0.65
N GLU A 99 -3.69 8.79 1.58
CA GLU A 99 -3.56 7.81 2.65
C GLU A 99 -4.19 6.49 2.19
N PHE A 100 -3.46 5.39 2.31
CA PHE A 100 -3.92 4.09 1.84
C PHE A 100 -3.37 2.94 2.68
N ILE A 101 -4.02 1.78 2.55
CA ILE A 101 -3.56 0.50 3.07
C ILE A 101 -3.38 -0.47 1.90
N ALA A 102 -2.15 -0.89 1.64
CA ALA A 102 -1.86 -2.02 0.75
C ALA A 102 -1.76 -3.30 1.57
N SER A 103 -2.61 -4.28 1.26
CA SER A 103 -2.59 -5.61 1.88
C SER A 103 -1.89 -6.61 0.97
N TYR A 104 -0.94 -7.35 1.50
CA TYR A 104 -0.19 -8.40 0.79
C TYR A 104 0.21 -9.52 1.75
N GLU A 105 0.62 -10.66 1.21
CA GLU A 105 1.20 -11.76 1.98
C GLU A 105 2.65 -11.92 1.54
N MET A 106 3.56 -12.03 2.51
CA MET A 106 4.99 -12.21 2.27
C MET A 106 5.48 -13.35 3.15
N ASP A 107 6.13 -14.34 2.54
CA ASP A 107 6.61 -15.57 3.21
C ASP A 107 5.50 -16.30 4.01
N GLY A 108 4.25 -16.22 3.53
CA GLY A 108 3.07 -16.83 4.16
C GLY A 108 2.38 -15.99 5.24
N GLU A 109 2.98 -14.86 5.63
CA GLU A 109 2.44 -13.98 6.67
C GLU A 109 1.68 -12.79 6.06
N PRO A 110 0.45 -12.50 6.52
CA PRO A 110 -0.30 -11.34 6.06
C PRO A 110 0.34 -10.04 6.58
N GLN A 111 0.59 -9.11 5.67
CA GLN A 111 1.16 -7.79 5.93
C GLN A 111 0.20 -6.69 5.49
N LYS A 112 0.27 -5.56 6.19
CA LYS A 112 -0.41 -4.32 5.80
C LYS A 112 0.61 -3.19 5.78
N HIS A 113 0.68 -2.49 4.65
CA HIS A 113 1.43 -1.25 4.53
C HIS A 113 0.43 -0.09 4.55
N HIS A 114 0.37 0.62 5.68
CA HIS A 114 -0.42 1.84 5.83
C HIS A 114 0.51 3.03 5.65
N GLU A 115 0.23 3.86 4.64
CA GLU A 115 1.11 4.95 4.23
C GLU A 115 0.30 6.20 3.88
N LEU A 116 0.88 7.36 4.17
CA LEU A 116 0.48 8.66 3.62
C LEU A 116 1.50 9.08 2.55
N SER A 117 1.12 9.01 1.29
CA SER A 117 1.94 9.46 0.17
C SER A 117 1.71 10.93 -0.15
N PHE A 118 2.76 11.63 -0.58
CA PHE A 118 2.76 13.01 -1.06
C PHE A 118 2.99 13.07 -2.57
N PHE A 119 2.23 13.92 -3.25
CA PHE A 119 2.28 14.06 -4.70
C PHE A 119 2.38 15.53 -5.13
N LYS A 120 3.06 15.75 -6.26
CA LYS A 120 3.19 17.06 -6.90
C LYS A 120 2.92 16.95 -8.40
N LYS A 121 2.22 17.95 -8.96
CA LYS A 121 1.95 18.09 -10.38
C LYS A 121 2.97 19.03 -11.02
N ILE A 122 3.74 18.55 -11.98
CA ILE A 122 4.74 19.31 -12.73
C ILE A 122 4.39 19.21 -14.21
N LYS A 123 4.06 20.34 -14.86
CA LYS A 123 3.62 20.40 -16.27
C LYS A 123 2.50 19.38 -16.55
N ASP A 124 1.44 19.43 -15.74
CA ASP A 124 0.24 18.58 -15.80
C ASP A 124 0.45 17.08 -15.58
N LYS A 125 1.65 16.67 -15.16
CA LYS A 125 1.94 15.29 -14.78
C LYS A 125 2.16 15.19 -13.27
N TRP A 126 1.43 14.30 -12.62
CA TRP A 126 1.63 13.95 -11.21
C TRP A 126 2.88 13.09 -11.02
N TYR A 127 3.57 13.33 -9.90
CA TYR A 127 4.71 12.56 -9.44
C TYR A 127 4.53 12.23 -7.95
N PHE A 128 4.92 11.02 -7.57
CA PHE A 128 5.12 10.64 -6.18
C PHE A 128 6.40 11.32 -5.67
N ILE A 129 6.31 12.02 -4.56
CA ILE A 129 7.43 12.74 -3.94
C ILE A 129 8.02 11.93 -2.79
N ASP A 130 7.18 11.55 -1.84
CA ASP A 130 7.61 10.83 -0.65
C ASP A 130 6.41 10.10 -0.01
N GLY A 131 6.69 9.17 0.89
CA GLY A 131 5.70 8.38 1.61
C GLY A 131 6.05 8.27 3.09
N LYS A 132 5.09 8.56 3.96
CA LYS A 132 5.23 8.35 5.40
C LYS A 132 4.52 7.08 5.79
N ASN A 133 5.27 6.10 6.29
CA ASN A 133 4.69 4.91 6.92
C ASN A 133 3.90 5.35 8.16
N LEU A 134 2.59 5.10 8.14
CA LEU A 134 1.71 5.28 9.27
C LEU A 134 1.60 3.91 9.93
N SER A 135 2.56 3.55 10.78
CA SER A 135 2.48 2.28 11.47
C SER A 135 1.15 2.21 12.22
N VAL A 136 0.35 1.17 11.93
CA VAL A 136 -0.70 0.76 12.86
C VAL A 136 0.04 0.46 14.14
N ALA A 137 -0.09 1.32 15.15
CA ALA A 137 0.45 1.05 16.46
C ALA A 137 -0.05 -0.34 16.86
N THR A 138 0.85 -1.33 16.87
CA THR A 138 0.54 -2.61 17.50
C THR A 138 0.21 -2.25 18.93
N PHE A 139 -1.06 -2.41 19.33
CA PHE A 139 -1.45 -2.25 20.72
C PHE A 139 -0.57 -3.18 21.55
N GLN A 140 0.47 -2.65 22.18
CA GLN A 140 1.12 -3.35 23.27
C GLN A 140 0.05 -3.42 24.36
N ARG A 141 -0.38 -4.64 24.72
CA ARG A 141 -1.18 -4.80 25.94
C ARG A 141 -0.37 -4.19 27.08
N GLU A 142 -0.92 -3.17 27.73
CA GLU A 142 -0.34 -2.61 28.95
C GLU A 142 -0.19 -3.69 30.04
N GLN A 143 -1.04 -4.71 29.99
CA GLN A 143 -1.02 -5.83 30.91
C GLN A 143 -0.25 -7.04 30.34
N PRO A 144 0.64 -7.67 31.12
CA PRO A 144 1.32 -8.90 30.74
C PRO A 144 0.32 -9.98 30.31
N LYS A 145 0.66 -10.74 29.26
CA LYS A 145 -0.12 -11.93 28.88
C LYS A 145 -0.07 -12.93 30.04
N ILE A 146 -1.22 -13.19 30.69
CA ILE A 146 -1.35 -14.26 31.69
C ILE A 146 -0.96 -15.58 31.04
N GLY A 147 0.08 -16.22 31.57
CA GLY A 147 0.58 -17.51 31.13
C GLY A 147 -0.37 -18.63 31.55
N ARG A 148 -0.39 -19.71 30.76
CA ARG A 148 -1.27 -20.88 30.97
C ARG A 148 -1.15 -21.49 32.38
N ASN A 149 0.01 -21.36 33.02
CA ASN A 149 0.28 -21.89 34.37
C ASN A 149 0.23 -20.83 35.48
N ASP A 150 0.02 -19.55 35.16
CA ASP A 150 -0.02 -18.45 36.13
C ASP A 150 -1.31 -18.49 36.95
N PRO A 151 -1.34 -17.86 38.15
CA PRO A 151 -2.56 -17.68 38.92
C PRO A 151 -3.64 -16.98 38.09
N CYS A 152 -4.85 -17.52 38.14
CA CYS A 152 -5.99 -16.99 37.39
C CYS A 152 -6.41 -15.62 37.93
N SER A 153 -6.64 -14.67 37.02
CA SER A 153 -7.02 -13.28 37.36
C SER A 153 -8.39 -13.13 38.04
N CYS A 154 -9.22 -14.18 38.06
CA CYS A 154 -10.52 -14.15 38.75
C CYS A 154 -10.44 -14.32 40.27
N GLY A 155 -9.23 -14.44 40.84
CA GLY A 155 -9.03 -14.57 42.29
C GLY A 155 -9.30 -15.97 42.85
N SER A 156 -9.51 -16.98 42.00
CA SER A 156 -9.82 -18.35 42.43
C SER A 156 -8.65 -19.11 43.07
N GLY A 157 -7.42 -18.58 43.00
CA GLY A 157 -6.19 -19.25 43.43
C GLY A 157 -5.75 -20.42 42.53
N LYS A 158 -6.52 -20.76 41.48
CA LYS A 158 -6.19 -21.84 40.53
C LYS A 158 -5.31 -21.33 39.40
N LYS A 159 -4.55 -22.22 38.76
CA LYS A 159 -3.83 -21.91 37.50
C LYS A 159 -4.84 -21.54 36.41
N TYR A 160 -4.50 -20.58 35.55
CA TYR A 160 -5.37 -20.06 34.50
C TYR A 160 -6.02 -21.18 33.66
N LYS A 161 -5.21 -22.16 33.20
CA LYS A 161 -5.66 -23.34 32.41
C LYS A 161 -6.66 -24.30 33.08
N LYS A 162 -6.89 -24.13 34.37
CA LYS A 162 -7.79 -24.95 35.19
C LYS A 162 -8.94 -24.08 35.73
N CYS A 163 -9.12 -22.89 35.18
CA CYS A 163 -10.11 -21.93 35.63
C CYS A 163 -10.69 -21.17 34.43
N CYS A 164 -10.18 -19.98 34.10
CA CYS A 164 -10.74 -19.12 33.05
C CYS A 164 -10.06 -19.31 31.67
N GLY A 165 -9.25 -20.36 31.50
CA GLY A 165 -8.57 -20.70 30.26
C GLY A 165 -8.31 -22.19 30.11
#